data_AF-A0A3M1B3K0-F1
#
_entry.id   AF-A0A3M1B3K0-F1
#
_cell.length_a   1.000
_cell.length_b   1.000
_cell.length_c   1.000
_cell.angle_alpha   90.00
_cell.angle_beta   90.00
_cell.angle_gamma   90.00
#
_symmetry.space_group_name_H-M   'P 1'
#
loop_
_entity.id
_entity.type
_entity.pdbx_description
1 polymer ?
#
loop_
_entity_poly.entity_id
_entity_poly.type
_entity_poly.pdbx_seq_one_letter_code
_entity_poly.pdbx_strand_id
1 'polypeptide(L)'
;MLTKEEKLKAQILVDDQIITIEQLRQAIRYKEKLHSAKIYKDLLTILLEKGDITLDQKIRLERLFSYSQTPPQHLGGYKIIEKIGEGGMSDVYKAIQLSMNRVVALKILHPQAARNAEYIERFFREAQFSAKLQHPNIVQGIDAGRVDGFFYFSMEYIDGIDVAKYLKNHKYFEEKEAAQIILQIAKALEYASQFHILHRDIKPQNIFLTHDGLAKLGDLGLSKYQDDGSLTKTGIVMGTPHYISPEQLTHPDDVDTRSDIYSLGITFFEMLTGVLPYSNTSSLLAMAKRISQGLPSVQKYRPQLSNPITQIVKKMTQPNRAERYKNPSELIDDLLLYLEGKSLPLPQPQPHSKAEILVVDDSKVVRHLLTLTLQENQYSVSTAKDGAEALEILKQKNFDLIISDLNMPKINGFELAKKKSELGISTPMIFLTSEDSEEMEMEGFDLGAEDYLIKPIKEKRLLARVKKILNRS
;
A
#
# COMPACT_ATOMS: atom_id res chain seq x y z
N MET A 1 16.83 32.18 24.23
CA MET A 1 16.53 30.99 23.40
C MET A 1 16.04 31.41 22.01
N LEU A 2 16.48 30.70 20.97
CA LEU A 2 16.01 30.91 19.59
C LEU A 2 14.64 30.28 19.36
N THR A 3 13.79 30.93 18.56
CA THR A 3 12.57 30.31 18.04
C THR A 3 12.89 29.19 17.05
N LYS A 4 11.91 28.32 16.72
CA LYS A 4 12.07 27.30 15.67
C LYS A 4 12.48 27.92 14.33
N GLU A 5 11.91 29.07 13.99
CA GLU A 5 12.22 29.82 12.77
C GLU A 5 13.64 30.37 12.76
N GLU A 6 14.09 30.94 13.88
CA GLU A 6 15.46 31.46 14.02
C GLU A 6 16.51 30.36 13.93
N LYS A 7 16.22 29.15 14.45
CA LYS A 7 17.10 27.99 14.30
C LYS A 7 17.28 27.58 12.84
N LEU A 8 16.20 27.60 12.05
CA LEU A 8 16.27 27.24 10.63
C LEU A 8 17.02 28.30 9.82
N LYS A 9 16.76 29.60 10.07
CA LYS A 9 17.51 30.71 9.46
C LYS A 9 19.00 30.62 9.78
N ALA A 10 19.34 30.28 11.02
CA ALA A 10 20.72 30.06 11.45
C ALA A 10 21.37 28.87 10.72
N GLN A 11 20.64 27.76 10.58
CA GLN A 11 21.14 26.58 9.86
C GLN A 11 21.44 26.91 8.39
N ILE A 12 20.52 27.59 7.70
CA ILE A 12 20.71 28.02 6.30
C ILE A 12 21.97 28.89 6.16
N LEU A 13 22.17 29.86 7.06
CA LEU A 13 23.33 30.74 7.02
C LEU A 13 24.67 29.99 7.20
N VAL A 14 24.68 28.91 7.97
CA VAL A 14 25.87 28.06 8.17
C VAL A 14 26.08 27.13 6.98
N ASP A 15 25.02 26.46 6.50
CA ASP A 15 25.08 25.51 5.38
C ASP A 15 25.52 26.19 4.08
N ASP A 16 25.02 27.41 3.82
CA ASP A 16 25.38 28.22 2.66
C ASP A 16 26.73 28.97 2.86
N GLN A 17 27.45 28.68 3.96
CA GLN A 17 28.75 29.27 4.32
C GLN A 17 28.75 30.81 4.42
N ILE A 18 27.60 31.41 4.74
CA ILE A 18 27.44 32.86 4.90
C ILE A 18 28.00 33.31 6.25
N ILE A 19 27.78 32.53 7.31
CA ILE A 19 28.36 32.75 8.64
C ILE A 19 29.01 31.47 9.17
N THR A 20 29.98 31.63 10.07
CA THR A 20 30.58 30.51 10.80
C THR A 20 29.74 30.11 12.02
N ILE A 21 29.94 28.87 12.48
CA ILE A 21 29.34 28.38 13.75
C ILE A 21 29.70 29.29 14.93
N GLU A 22 30.90 29.86 14.92
CA GLU A 22 31.37 30.75 15.99
C GLU A 22 30.64 32.11 15.96
N GLN A 23 30.47 32.72 14.78
CA GLN A 23 29.65 33.93 14.63
C GLN A 23 28.21 33.70 15.10
N LEU A 24 27.62 32.56 14.75
CA LEU A 24 26.29 32.18 15.21
C LEU A 24 26.22 32.05 16.74
N ARG A 25 27.18 31.37 17.37
CA ARG A 25 27.26 31.24 18.84
C ARG A 25 27.37 32.60 19.53
N GLN A 26 28.17 33.51 18.98
CA GLN A 26 28.32 34.86 19.52
C GLN A 26 27.03 35.68 19.39
N ALA A 27 26.32 35.57 18.27
CA ALA A 27 25.03 36.23 18.08
C ALA A 27 23.96 35.71 19.06
N ILE A 28 23.93 34.39 19.32
CA ILE A 28 23.03 33.78 20.31
C ILE A 28 23.33 34.29 21.72
N ARG A 29 24.60 34.29 22.16
CA ARG A 29 25.00 34.83 23.47
C ARG A 29 24.62 36.30 23.62
N TYR A 30 24.80 37.09 22.56
CA TYR A 30 24.42 38.50 22.57
C TYR A 30 22.90 38.70 22.67
N LYS A 31 22.12 37.90 21.93
CA LYS A 31 20.65 37.88 22.03
C LYS A 31 20.17 37.55 23.45
N GLU A 32 20.80 36.59 24.12
CA GLU A 32 20.48 36.24 25.52
C GLU A 32 20.78 37.40 26.48
N LYS A 33 21.92 38.07 26.30
CA LYS A 33 22.28 39.27 27.08
C LYS A 33 21.26 40.42 26.88
N LEU A 34 20.83 40.67 25.64
CA LEU A 34 19.80 41.67 25.34
C LEU A 34 18.46 41.31 25.99
N HIS A 35 18.08 40.03 25.94
CA HIS A 35 16.84 39.55 26.55
C HIS A 35 16.83 39.72 28.07
N SER A 36 17.95 39.45 28.76
CA SER A 36 18.11 39.74 30.20
C SER A 36 17.97 41.24 30.54
N ALA A 37 18.30 42.11 29.60
CA ALA A 37 18.12 43.56 29.70
C ALA A 37 16.74 44.06 29.24
N LYS A 38 15.78 43.14 28.98
CA LYS A 38 14.44 43.44 28.43
C LYS A 38 14.46 44.11 27.04
N ILE A 39 15.52 43.91 26.26
CA ILE A 39 15.64 44.37 24.87
C ILE A 39 15.43 43.16 23.95
N TYR A 40 14.44 43.25 23.07
CA TYR A 40 14.07 42.16 22.17
C TYR A 40 14.51 42.49 20.74
N LYS A 41 15.46 41.70 20.22
CA LYS A 41 15.89 41.72 18.82
C LYS A 41 15.89 40.31 18.25
N ASP A 42 15.49 40.16 16.99
CA ASP A 42 15.60 38.89 16.28
C ASP A 42 17.05 38.59 15.89
N LEU A 43 17.34 37.32 15.63
CA LEU A 43 18.69 36.86 15.32
C LEU A 43 19.30 37.51 14.07
N LEU A 44 18.51 37.75 13.01
CA LEU A 44 19.01 38.34 11.76
C LEU A 44 19.35 39.82 11.94
N THR A 45 18.56 40.56 12.72
CA THR A 45 18.88 41.94 13.09
C THR A 45 20.20 42.02 13.88
N ILE A 46 20.44 41.08 14.80
CA ILE A 46 21.70 41.03 15.55
C ILE A 46 22.89 40.74 14.63
N LEU A 47 22.75 39.79 13.71
CA LEU A 47 23.81 39.45 12.75
C LEU A 47 24.09 40.60 11.77
N LEU A 48 23.05 41.32 11.34
CA LEU A 48 23.20 42.51 10.48
C LEU A 48 23.94 43.63 11.22
N GLU A 49 23.56 43.94 12.46
CA GLU A 49 24.21 44.98 13.27
C GLU A 49 25.68 44.67 13.55
N LYS A 50 26.02 43.38 13.65
CA LYS A 50 27.40 42.91 13.81
C LYS A 50 28.21 42.92 12.51
N GLY A 51 27.55 43.11 11.36
CA GLY A 51 28.17 43.03 10.04
C GLY A 51 28.45 41.61 9.56
N ASP A 52 27.89 40.59 10.24
CA ASP A 52 28.06 39.18 9.87
C ASP A 52 27.24 38.81 8.63
N ILE A 53 26.17 39.55 8.34
CA ILE A 53 25.35 39.42 7.13
C ILE A 53 25.05 40.79 6.52
N THR A 54 24.80 40.84 5.21
CA THR A 54 24.39 42.06 4.52
C THR A 54 22.88 42.31 4.66
N LEU A 55 22.45 43.55 4.39
CA LEU A 55 21.02 43.88 4.33
C LEU A 55 20.29 43.05 3.25
N ASP A 56 20.94 42.78 2.11
CA ASP A 56 20.39 41.95 1.04
C ASP A 56 20.23 40.49 1.49
N GLN A 57 21.23 39.92 2.18
CA GLN A 57 21.14 38.57 2.77
C GLN A 57 20.05 38.50 3.84
N LYS A 58 19.93 39.52 4.70
CA LYS A 58 18.83 39.63 5.67
C LYS A 58 17.49 39.66 4.95
N ILE A 59 17.30 40.53 3.96
CA ILE A 59 16.05 40.64 3.19
C ILE A 59 15.75 39.33 2.46
N ARG A 60 16.75 38.64 1.91
CA ARG A 60 16.60 37.33 1.26
C ARG A 60 16.13 36.26 2.26
N LEU A 61 16.75 36.19 3.44
CA LEU A 61 16.35 35.29 4.52
C LEU A 61 15.03 35.68 5.17
N GLU A 62 14.68 36.95 5.17
CA GLU A 62 13.36 37.39 5.58
C GLU A 62 12.34 36.96 4.55
N ARG A 63 12.57 37.18 3.24
CA ARG A 63 11.72 36.71 2.12
C ARG A 63 11.54 35.20 2.05
N LEU A 64 12.57 34.44 2.43
CA LEU A 64 12.48 32.98 2.58
C LEU A 64 11.44 32.55 3.63
N PHE A 65 11.05 33.45 4.52
CA PHE A 65 10.11 33.17 5.59
C PHE A 65 8.89 34.12 5.59
N SER A 66 8.96 35.26 4.89
CA SER A 66 7.87 36.15 4.51
C SER A 66 7.41 35.78 3.11
N TYR A 67 6.79 34.61 3.02
CA TYR A 67 6.41 34.05 1.74
C TYR A 67 5.44 34.94 0.96
N SER A 68 5.84 35.35 -0.25
CA SER A 68 4.89 35.34 -1.34
C SER A 68 4.46 33.89 -1.56
N GLN A 69 3.15 33.65 -1.58
CA GLN A 69 2.61 32.30 -1.78
C GLN A 69 2.98 31.69 -3.13
N THR A 70 3.45 32.51 -4.07
CA THR A 70 3.74 32.14 -5.44
C THR A 70 5.25 32.19 -5.73
N PRO A 71 5.80 31.20 -6.45
CA PRO A 71 7.17 31.26 -6.95
C PRO A 71 7.31 32.39 -7.99
N PRO A 72 8.51 32.97 -8.14
CA PRO A 72 8.76 33.97 -9.19
C PRO A 72 8.60 33.35 -10.58
N GLN A 73 8.34 34.19 -11.60
CA GLN A 73 8.22 33.73 -12.99
C GLN A 73 9.48 33.02 -13.48
N HIS A 74 10.65 33.43 -13.00
CA HIS A 74 11.92 32.76 -13.27
C HIS A 74 12.48 32.21 -11.96
N LEU A 75 12.73 30.91 -11.92
CA LEU A 75 13.28 30.21 -10.77
C LEU A 75 14.51 29.43 -11.22
N GLY A 76 15.70 29.94 -10.89
CA GLY A 76 16.96 29.39 -11.42
C GLY A 76 16.96 29.34 -12.95
N GLY A 77 17.22 28.16 -13.52
CA GLY A 77 17.24 27.92 -14.97
C GLY A 77 15.87 27.68 -15.61
N TYR A 78 14.76 27.94 -14.91
CA TYR A 78 13.40 27.63 -15.35
C TYR A 78 12.53 28.89 -15.46
N LYS A 79 11.75 28.98 -16.54
CA LYS A 79 10.67 29.96 -16.70
C LYS A 79 9.32 29.29 -16.46
N ILE A 80 8.67 29.65 -15.36
CA ILE A 80 7.33 29.18 -14.98
C ILE A 80 6.30 29.78 -15.92
N ILE A 81 5.42 28.93 -16.47
CA ILE A 81 4.35 29.32 -17.38
C ILE A 81 3.02 29.37 -16.62
N GLU A 82 2.63 28.27 -15.99
CA GLU A 82 1.34 28.13 -15.29
C GLU A 82 1.40 27.04 -14.22
N LYS A 83 0.51 27.12 -13.22
CA LYS A 83 0.31 26.06 -12.22
C LYS A 83 -0.60 24.97 -12.82
N ILE A 84 -0.15 23.72 -12.78
CA ILE A 84 -0.87 22.56 -13.35
C ILE A 84 -1.33 21.55 -12.30
N GLY A 85 -0.83 21.64 -11.07
CA GLY A 85 -1.21 20.79 -9.96
C GLY A 85 -1.01 21.45 -8.60
N GLU A 86 -1.85 21.07 -7.64
CA GLU A 86 -1.78 21.49 -6.25
C GLU A 86 -1.79 20.25 -5.37
N GLY A 87 -0.80 20.13 -4.49
CA GLY A 87 -0.69 19.07 -3.50
C GLY A 87 -0.58 19.65 -2.09
N GLY A 88 -0.69 18.79 -1.07
CA GLY A 88 -0.65 19.24 0.32
C GLY A 88 0.71 19.79 0.79
N MET A 89 1.80 19.44 0.10
CA MET A 89 3.16 19.86 0.46
C MET A 89 3.89 20.58 -0.68
N SER A 90 3.37 20.57 -1.90
CA SER A 90 4.04 21.11 -3.08
C SER A 90 3.03 21.44 -4.16
N ASP A 91 3.38 22.40 -5.01
CA ASP A 91 2.67 22.70 -6.24
C ASP A 91 3.45 22.22 -7.45
N VAL A 92 2.76 21.87 -8.54
CA VAL A 92 3.37 21.48 -9.81
C VAL A 92 3.07 22.56 -10.84
N TYR A 93 4.10 23.02 -11.54
CA TYR A 93 4.02 24.05 -12.57
C TYR A 93 4.48 23.51 -13.92
N LYS A 94 3.86 23.95 -15.01
CA LYS A 94 4.45 23.85 -16.34
C LYS A 94 5.52 24.92 -16.48
N ALA A 95 6.72 24.54 -16.87
CA ALA A 95 7.85 25.45 -17.01
C ALA A 95 8.66 25.14 -18.27
N ILE A 96 9.46 26.10 -18.73
CA ILE A 96 10.47 25.90 -19.76
C ILE A 96 11.83 25.87 -19.07
N GLN A 97 12.58 24.78 -19.23
CA GLN A 97 13.99 24.73 -18.85
C GLN A 97 14.81 25.48 -19.91
N LEU A 98 15.40 26.61 -19.53
CA LEU A 98 16.01 27.57 -20.45
C LEU A 98 17.26 27.01 -21.14
N SER A 99 18.07 26.20 -20.44
CA SER A 99 19.32 25.65 -20.97
C SER A 99 19.13 24.74 -22.18
N MET A 100 18.02 24.01 -22.23
CA MET A 100 17.70 23.03 -23.27
C MET A 100 16.49 23.44 -24.13
N ASN A 101 15.86 24.57 -23.81
CA ASN A 101 14.61 25.05 -24.40
C ASN A 101 13.52 23.97 -24.48
N ARG A 102 13.28 23.26 -23.37
CA ARG A 102 12.27 22.19 -23.28
C ARG A 102 11.21 22.46 -22.23
N VAL A 103 10.01 21.95 -22.46
CA VAL A 103 8.90 22.00 -21.50
C VAL A 103 9.10 20.91 -20.44
N VAL A 104 8.91 21.27 -19.17
CA VAL A 104 9.04 20.38 -18.01
C VAL A 104 7.89 20.61 -17.03
N ALA A 105 7.61 19.59 -16.22
CA ALA A 105 6.83 19.76 -14.99
C ALA A 105 7.81 20.09 -13.86
N LEU A 106 7.56 21.19 -13.14
CA LEU A 106 8.39 21.70 -12.07
C LEU A 106 7.59 21.66 -10.78
N LYS A 107 7.88 20.67 -9.94
CA LYS A 107 7.32 20.52 -8.60
C LYS A 107 8.10 21.42 -7.66
N ILE A 108 7.42 22.27 -6.90
CA ILE A 108 8.01 23.24 -5.98
C ILE A 108 7.40 23.02 -4.60
N LEU A 109 8.26 22.78 -3.61
CA LEU A 109 7.84 22.52 -2.23
C LEU A 109 7.21 23.78 -1.63
N HIS A 110 6.12 23.59 -0.89
CA HIS A 110 5.41 24.66 -0.25
C HIS A 110 6.27 25.33 0.81
N PRO A 111 6.05 26.63 1.01
CA PRO A 111 6.66 27.43 2.03
C PRO A 111 6.83 26.83 3.43
N GLN A 112 5.72 26.26 3.92
CA GLN A 112 5.61 25.71 5.26
C GLN A 112 6.28 24.34 5.33
N ALA A 113 6.18 23.56 4.25
CA ALA A 113 6.82 22.26 4.14
C ALA A 113 8.35 22.38 4.04
N ALA A 114 8.85 23.42 3.38
CA ALA A 114 10.27 23.79 3.32
C ALA A 114 10.89 24.17 4.68
N ARG A 115 10.10 24.21 5.76
CA ARG A 115 10.59 24.41 7.14
C ARG A 115 10.81 23.10 7.90
N ASN A 116 10.40 21.97 7.33
CA ASN A 116 10.58 20.66 7.93
C ASN A 116 11.65 19.87 7.16
N ALA A 117 12.77 19.58 7.81
CA ALA A 117 13.88 18.82 7.22
C ALA A 117 13.44 17.45 6.69
N GLU A 118 12.51 16.80 7.37
CA GLU A 118 11.96 15.52 6.96
C GLU A 118 11.20 15.60 5.63
N TYR A 119 10.42 16.66 5.41
CA TYR A 119 9.70 16.86 4.15
C TYR A 119 10.65 17.20 3.01
N ILE A 120 11.73 17.95 3.29
CA ILE A 120 12.78 18.22 2.31
C ILE A 120 13.50 16.91 1.91
N GLU A 121 13.87 16.08 2.89
CA GLU A 121 14.51 14.79 2.62
C GLU A 121 13.61 13.88 1.77
N ARG A 122 12.33 13.77 2.14
CA ARG A 122 11.34 12.99 1.36
C ARG A 122 11.21 13.52 -0.07
N PHE A 123 11.16 14.83 -0.25
CA PHE A 123 11.05 15.48 -1.56
C PHE A 123 12.25 15.16 -2.46
N PHE A 124 13.48 15.26 -1.95
CA PHE A 124 14.67 14.90 -2.73
C PHE A 124 14.82 13.40 -2.94
N ARG A 125 14.39 12.59 -1.98
CA ARG A 125 14.37 11.13 -2.13
C ARG A 125 13.47 10.73 -3.31
N GLU A 126 12.26 11.29 -3.41
CA GLU A 126 11.36 11.09 -4.55
C GLU A 126 12.06 11.43 -5.89
N ALA A 127 12.71 12.59 -5.96
CA ALA A 127 13.45 13.02 -7.14
C ALA A 127 14.58 12.04 -7.52
N GLN A 128 15.36 11.59 -6.53
CA GLN A 128 16.46 10.64 -6.75
C GLN A 128 15.97 9.29 -7.30
N PHE A 129 14.84 8.78 -6.80
CA PHE A 129 14.30 7.51 -7.29
C PHE A 129 13.72 7.63 -8.70
N SER A 130 12.98 8.71 -8.98
CA SER A 130 12.47 8.97 -10.33
C SER A 130 13.61 9.18 -11.34
N ALA A 131 14.73 9.78 -10.93
CA ALA A 131 15.91 9.92 -11.79
C ALA A 131 16.62 8.58 -12.10
N LYS A 132 16.54 7.57 -11.21
CA LYS A 132 17.13 6.24 -11.42
C LYS A 132 16.38 5.39 -12.43
N LEU A 133 15.08 5.64 -12.62
CA LEU A 133 14.22 4.82 -13.44
C LEU A 133 14.08 5.43 -14.84
N GLN A 134 14.47 4.68 -15.87
CA GLN A 134 14.31 5.04 -17.27
C GLN A 134 13.41 4.01 -17.96
N HIS A 135 12.13 4.33 -18.11
CA HIS A 135 11.15 3.42 -18.70
C HIS A 135 10.04 4.23 -19.40
N PRO A 136 9.54 3.79 -20.58
CA PRO A 136 8.52 4.53 -21.32
C PRO A 136 7.23 4.79 -20.53
N ASN A 137 6.90 3.89 -19.59
CA ASN A 137 5.70 3.98 -18.73
C ASN A 137 5.97 4.58 -17.33
N ILE A 138 7.12 5.22 -17.11
CA ILE A 138 7.44 5.94 -15.86
C ILE A 138 7.76 7.40 -16.21
N VAL A 139 7.26 8.34 -15.41
CA VAL A 139 7.61 9.76 -15.53
C VAL A 139 9.07 9.95 -15.14
N GLN A 140 9.87 10.48 -16.07
CA GLN A 140 11.30 10.62 -15.87
C GLN A 140 11.64 11.84 -14.99
N GLY A 141 12.42 11.63 -13.94
CA GLY A 141 13.04 12.70 -13.15
C GLY A 141 14.21 13.31 -13.91
N ILE A 142 14.28 14.64 -13.95
CA ILE A 142 15.26 15.40 -14.74
C ILE A 142 16.35 16.00 -13.85
N ASP A 143 15.95 16.80 -12.86
CA ASP A 143 16.85 17.61 -12.04
C ASP A 143 16.13 17.96 -10.72
N ALA A 144 16.87 18.14 -9.64
CA ALA A 144 16.32 18.62 -8.38
C ALA A 144 17.34 19.46 -7.63
N GLY A 145 16.87 20.52 -6.98
CA GLY A 145 17.77 21.40 -6.25
C GLY A 145 17.06 22.40 -5.36
N ARG A 146 17.85 23.36 -4.91
CA ARG A 146 17.40 24.51 -4.14
C ARG A 146 17.90 25.78 -4.80
N VAL A 147 17.00 26.71 -5.09
CA VAL A 147 17.36 28.01 -5.67
C VAL A 147 16.45 29.10 -5.12
N ASP A 148 17.03 30.22 -4.71
CA ASP A 148 16.33 31.32 -4.03
C ASP A 148 15.46 30.83 -2.86
N GLY A 149 15.98 29.77 -2.23
CA GLY A 149 15.41 28.91 -1.19
C GLY A 149 14.01 28.36 -1.43
N PHE A 150 13.63 28.21 -2.69
CA PHE A 150 12.66 27.21 -3.10
C PHE A 150 13.35 25.88 -3.34
N PHE A 151 12.74 24.81 -2.86
CA PHE A 151 13.12 23.44 -3.22
C PHE A 151 12.31 23.02 -4.44
N TYR A 152 12.99 22.51 -5.47
CA TYR A 152 12.35 22.13 -6.72
C TYR A 152 12.77 20.74 -7.18
N PHE A 153 11.88 20.11 -7.94
CA PHE A 153 12.09 18.86 -8.65
C PHE A 153 11.50 19.02 -10.05
N SER A 154 12.36 18.99 -11.07
CA SER A 154 12.00 19.00 -12.47
C SER A 154 11.85 17.58 -12.98
N MET A 155 10.78 17.32 -13.70
CA MET A 155 10.44 16.04 -14.30
C MET A 155 9.83 16.23 -15.69
N GLU A 156 9.73 15.15 -16.44
CA GLU A 156 9.06 15.11 -17.73
C GLU A 156 7.66 15.73 -17.63
N TYR A 157 7.35 16.65 -18.55
CA TYR A 157 5.99 17.15 -18.70
C TYR A 157 5.19 16.18 -19.58
N ILE A 158 4.07 15.69 -19.06
CA ILE A 158 3.17 14.83 -19.83
C ILE A 158 2.09 15.70 -20.46
N ASP A 159 2.11 15.79 -21.79
CA ASP A 159 1.05 16.46 -22.56
C ASP A 159 -0.13 15.50 -22.74
N GLY A 160 -1.08 15.60 -21.82
CA GLY A 160 -2.19 14.65 -21.68
C GLY A 160 -3.00 14.88 -20.41
N ILE A 161 -3.76 13.86 -19.99
CA ILE A 161 -4.60 13.92 -18.79
C ILE A 161 -4.36 12.73 -17.88
N ASP A 162 -4.54 12.89 -16.57
CA ASP A 162 -4.54 11.78 -15.64
C ASP A 162 -5.84 10.97 -15.69
N VAL A 163 -5.78 9.70 -15.28
CA VAL A 163 -6.93 8.77 -15.28
C VAL A 163 -8.07 9.32 -14.41
N ALA A 164 -7.79 10.03 -13.32
CA ALA A 164 -8.84 10.63 -12.48
C ALA A 164 -9.64 11.70 -13.24
N LYS A 165 -8.96 12.61 -13.96
CA LYS A 165 -9.60 13.59 -14.84
C LYS A 165 -10.36 12.93 -15.98
N TYR A 166 -9.83 11.86 -16.55
CA TYR A 166 -10.55 11.09 -17.57
C TYR A 166 -11.88 10.56 -17.05
N LEU A 167 -11.87 9.90 -15.87
CA LEU A 167 -13.07 9.33 -15.26
C LEU A 167 -14.11 10.39 -14.92
N LYS A 168 -13.68 11.58 -14.50
CA LYS A 168 -14.59 12.71 -14.27
C LYS A 168 -15.34 13.13 -15.54
N ASN A 169 -14.72 13.00 -16.72
CA ASN A 169 -15.29 13.41 -18.00
C ASN A 169 -16.08 12.29 -18.71
N HIS A 170 -15.63 11.04 -18.62
CA HIS A 170 -16.14 9.91 -19.42
C HIS A 170 -16.82 8.81 -18.58
N LYS A 171 -16.92 8.98 -17.26
CA LYS A 171 -17.42 8.02 -16.25
C LYS A 171 -16.58 6.75 -16.06
N TYR A 172 -16.23 6.04 -17.13
CA TYR A 172 -15.48 4.77 -17.07
C TYR A 172 -14.70 4.54 -18.38
N PHE A 173 -13.83 3.54 -18.37
CA PHE A 173 -13.12 3.04 -19.55
C PHE A 173 -13.80 1.80 -20.14
N GLU A 174 -13.60 1.57 -21.42
CA GLU A 174 -13.91 0.27 -22.04
C GLU A 174 -12.89 -0.79 -21.63
N GLU A 175 -13.33 -2.04 -21.56
CA GLU A 175 -12.57 -3.11 -20.90
C GLU A 175 -11.17 -3.32 -21.49
N LYS A 176 -11.05 -3.28 -22.83
CA LYS A 176 -9.78 -3.44 -23.53
C LYS A 176 -8.85 -2.23 -23.34
N GLU A 177 -9.41 -1.03 -23.35
CA GLU A 177 -8.65 0.21 -23.16
C GLU A 177 -8.08 0.27 -21.73
N ALA A 178 -8.91 -0.02 -20.73
CA ALA A 178 -8.47 -0.11 -19.34
C ALA A 178 -7.38 -1.17 -19.17
N ALA A 179 -7.54 -2.37 -19.75
CA ALA A 179 -6.53 -3.42 -19.70
C ALA A 179 -5.20 -3.02 -20.35
N GLN A 180 -5.22 -2.27 -21.46
CA GLN A 180 -4.01 -1.76 -22.11
C GLN A 180 -3.27 -0.75 -21.23
N ILE A 181 -3.99 0.15 -20.55
CA ILE A 181 -3.41 1.09 -19.59
C ILE A 181 -2.79 0.33 -18.42
N ILE A 182 -3.53 -0.62 -17.83
CA ILE A 182 -3.05 -1.40 -16.69
C ILE A 182 -1.83 -2.26 -17.07
N LEU A 183 -1.79 -2.82 -18.28
CA LEU A 183 -0.63 -3.54 -18.80
C LEU A 183 0.62 -2.65 -18.86
N GLN A 184 0.49 -1.43 -19.36
CA GLN A 184 1.58 -0.45 -19.41
C GLN A 184 2.11 -0.11 -18.02
N ILE A 185 1.22 0.07 -17.04
CA ILE A 185 1.62 0.35 -15.66
C ILE A 185 2.18 -0.90 -14.97
N ALA A 186 1.69 -2.10 -15.26
CA ALA A 186 2.28 -3.34 -14.76
C ALA A 186 3.74 -3.51 -15.24
N LYS A 187 4.04 -3.16 -16.50
CA LYS A 187 5.42 -3.11 -17.03
C LYS A 187 6.30 -2.09 -16.29
N ALA A 188 5.75 -0.93 -15.95
CA ALA A 188 6.45 0.04 -15.10
C ALA A 188 6.79 -0.54 -13.71
N LEU A 189 5.86 -1.29 -13.09
CA LEU A 189 6.09 -1.94 -11.80
C LEU A 189 7.11 -3.07 -11.88
N GLU A 190 7.07 -3.87 -12.95
CA GLU A 190 8.08 -4.90 -13.23
C GLU A 190 9.47 -4.27 -13.28
N TYR A 191 9.64 -3.21 -14.07
CA TYR A 191 10.89 -2.49 -14.20
C TYR A 191 11.36 -1.91 -12.85
N ALA A 192 10.47 -1.21 -12.12
CA ALA A 192 10.81 -0.62 -10.83
C ALA A 192 11.24 -1.67 -9.79
N SER A 193 10.63 -2.86 -9.81
CA SER A 193 10.94 -3.94 -8.88
C SER A 193 12.37 -4.47 -9.01
N GLN A 194 12.97 -4.38 -10.21
CA GLN A 194 14.37 -4.75 -10.46
C GLN A 194 15.36 -3.84 -9.72
N PHE A 195 14.93 -2.63 -9.35
CA PHE A 195 15.70 -1.68 -8.55
C PHE A 195 15.30 -1.70 -7.07
N HIS A 196 14.46 -2.66 -6.65
CA HIS A 196 13.86 -2.73 -5.32
C HIS A 196 13.08 -1.47 -4.94
N ILE A 197 12.48 -0.81 -5.92
CA ILE A 197 11.66 0.39 -5.73
C ILE A 197 10.19 -0.01 -5.71
N LEU A 198 9.49 0.42 -4.68
CA LEU A 198 8.04 0.28 -4.53
C LEU A 198 7.40 1.65 -4.72
N HIS A 199 6.26 1.70 -5.41
CA HIS A 199 5.56 2.95 -5.67
C HIS A 199 4.75 3.41 -4.45
N ARG A 200 3.99 2.51 -3.81
CA ARG A 200 3.23 2.73 -2.55
C ARG A 200 2.10 3.77 -2.58
N ASP A 201 1.83 4.40 -3.72
CA ASP A 201 0.76 5.42 -3.89
C ASP A 201 0.15 5.38 -5.30
N ILE A 202 -0.10 4.18 -5.82
CA ILE A 202 -0.76 4.01 -7.12
C ILE A 202 -2.23 4.35 -6.98
N LYS A 203 -2.69 5.28 -7.83
CA LYS A 203 -4.06 5.78 -7.88
C LYS A 203 -4.30 6.48 -9.23
N PRO A 204 -5.56 6.70 -9.64
CA PRO A 204 -5.89 7.34 -10.91
C PRO A 204 -5.21 8.71 -11.15
N GLN A 205 -4.94 9.49 -10.11
CA GLN A 205 -4.29 10.81 -10.24
C GLN A 205 -2.81 10.71 -10.64
N ASN A 206 -2.18 9.56 -10.43
CA ASN A 206 -0.75 9.35 -10.66
C ASN A 206 -0.48 8.57 -11.96
N ILE A 207 -1.52 8.20 -12.71
CA ILE A 207 -1.42 7.54 -14.02
C ILE A 207 -1.84 8.55 -15.08
N PHE A 208 -0.88 8.96 -15.90
CA PHE A 208 -1.06 9.94 -16.97
C PHE A 208 -1.23 9.24 -18.32
N LEU A 209 -2.17 9.73 -19.12
CA LEU A 209 -2.46 9.28 -20.46
C LEU A 209 -2.07 10.38 -21.44
N THR A 210 -1.13 10.07 -22.34
CA THR A 210 -0.74 10.95 -23.43
C THR A 210 -1.74 10.87 -24.58
N HIS A 211 -1.71 11.87 -25.48
CA HIS A 211 -2.56 11.88 -26.68
C HIS A 211 -2.32 10.72 -27.65
N ASP A 212 -1.13 10.12 -27.64
CA ASP A 212 -0.76 8.95 -28.44
C ASP A 212 -1.06 7.60 -27.76
N GLY A 213 -1.77 7.62 -26.62
CA GLY A 213 -2.25 6.41 -25.94
C GLY A 213 -1.23 5.72 -25.01
N LEU A 214 -0.12 6.39 -24.69
CA LEU A 214 0.84 5.91 -23.71
C LEU A 214 0.37 6.23 -22.29
N ALA A 215 0.50 5.25 -21.40
CA ALA A 215 0.25 5.42 -19.97
C ALA A 215 1.58 5.55 -19.22
N LYS A 216 1.71 6.57 -18.38
CA LYS A 216 2.90 6.83 -17.57
C LYS A 216 2.56 6.95 -16.09
N LEU A 217 3.33 6.27 -15.26
CA LEU A 217 3.22 6.31 -13.81
C LEU A 217 4.11 7.44 -13.24
N GLY A 218 3.53 8.39 -12.53
CA GLY A 218 4.23 9.50 -11.88
C GLY A 218 4.05 9.52 -10.36
N ASP A 219 4.72 10.48 -9.70
CA ASP A 219 4.66 10.70 -8.24
C ASP A 219 4.94 9.42 -7.40
N LEU A 220 6.19 8.93 -7.46
CA LEU A 220 6.65 7.79 -6.64
C LEU A 220 6.36 8.08 -5.15
N GLY A 221 5.42 7.31 -4.58
CA GLY A 221 4.78 7.51 -3.27
C GLY A 221 5.64 7.18 -2.05
N LEU A 222 6.91 7.59 -2.06
CA LEU A 222 7.87 7.38 -0.99
C LEU A 222 7.64 8.30 0.22
N SER A 223 6.70 9.23 0.11
CA SER A 223 6.40 10.26 1.10
C SER A 223 5.68 9.77 2.35
N LYS A 224 5.19 8.52 2.39
CA LYS A 224 4.34 8.00 3.47
C LYS A 224 5.06 7.26 4.61
N TYR A 225 6.38 7.06 4.54
CA TYR A 225 7.09 6.06 5.36
C TYR A 225 7.99 6.53 6.49
N GLN A 226 7.87 7.77 6.96
CA GLN A 226 8.52 8.17 8.21
C GLN A 226 7.57 8.86 9.19
N ASP A 227 6.26 8.62 9.08
CA ASP A 227 5.37 8.82 10.23
C ASP A 227 5.48 7.57 11.16
N ASP A 228 6.72 7.19 11.48
CA ASP A 228 7.02 6.17 12.49
C ASP A 228 6.58 6.72 13.84
N GLY A 229 5.38 6.32 14.27
CA GLY A 229 4.84 6.59 15.60
C GLY A 229 3.68 7.59 15.68
N SER A 230 3.22 8.13 14.55
CA SER A 230 1.97 8.90 14.51
C SER A 230 1.07 8.51 13.34
N LEU A 231 0.27 7.45 13.56
CA LEU A 231 -1.18 7.68 13.53
C LEU A 231 -1.38 9.01 14.26
N THR A 232 -1.65 10.07 13.51
CA THR A 232 -1.76 11.42 14.05
C THR A 232 -2.50 11.36 15.38
N LYS A 233 -1.98 12.01 16.43
CA LYS A 233 -2.69 12.19 17.73
C LYS A 233 -4.09 12.83 17.56
N THR A 234 -4.53 13.07 16.32
CA THR A 234 -5.78 13.65 15.85
C THR A 234 -6.56 12.78 14.85
N GLY A 235 -6.08 11.58 14.46
CA GLY A 235 -6.83 10.64 13.61
C GLY A 235 -7.05 11.07 12.15
N ILE A 236 -6.31 12.06 11.66
CA ILE A 236 -6.39 12.55 10.28
C ILE A 236 -5.24 11.93 9.49
N VAL A 237 -5.58 10.98 8.61
CA VAL A 237 -4.69 10.53 7.53
C VAL A 237 -4.59 11.68 6.53
N MET A 238 -3.39 12.20 6.28
CA MET A 238 -3.18 13.25 5.28
C MET A 238 -3.28 12.61 3.88
N GLY A 239 -4.42 12.79 3.22
CA GLY A 239 -4.78 12.19 1.94
C GLY A 239 -5.82 11.07 2.08
N THR A 240 -6.54 10.79 1.00
CA THR A 240 -7.60 9.78 1.01
C THR A 240 -7.01 8.39 0.78
N PRO A 241 -7.01 7.47 1.76
CA PRO A 241 -6.27 6.19 1.71
C PRO A 241 -6.98 5.11 0.87
N HIS A 242 -7.70 5.52 -0.18
CA HIS A 242 -8.65 4.67 -0.87
C HIS A 242 -8.04 3.48 -1.64
N TYR A 243 -6.76 3.59 -2.01
CA TYR A 243 -6.06 2.61 -2.84
C TYR A 243 -4.99 1.83 -2.05
N ILE A 244 -4.85 2.10 -0.75
CA ILE A 244 -3.79 1.50 0.06
C ILE A 244 -4.06 0.01 0.28
N SER A 245 -3.00 -0.79 0.23
CA SER A 245 -3.07 -2.22 0.53
C SER A 245 -3.24 -2.49 2.03
N PRO A 246 -3.78 -3.66 2.44
CA PRO A 246 -3.90 -4.04 3.85
C PRO A 246 -2.56 -4.00 4.61
N GLU A 247 -1.51 -4.56 4.01
CA GLU A 247 -0.18 -4.69 4.65
C GLU A 247 0.50 -3.33 4.86
N GLN A 248 0.28 -2.35 3.98
CA GLN A 248 0.79 -0.99 4.19
C GLN A 248 0.23 -0.31 5.44
N LEU A 249 -0.84 -0.84 6.04
CA LEU A 249 -1.45 -0.34 7.27
C LEU A 249 -1.05 -1.14 8.49
N THR A 250 -1.04 -2.47 8.36
CA THR A 250 -0.84 -3.37 9.49
C THR A 250 0.63 -3.66 9.74
N HIS A 251 1.42 -3.76 8.66
CA HIS A 251 2.84 -4.12 8.70
C HIS A 251 3.63 -3.24 7.72
N PRO A 252 3.73 -1.94 7.99
CA PRO A 252 4.34 -1.04 7.03
C PRO A 252 5.79 -1.44 6.68
N ASP A 253 6.56 -1.96 7.63
CA ASP A 253 7.94 -2.39 7.37
C ASP A 253 8.04 -3.68 6.53
N ASP A 254 6.93 -4.39 6.29
CA ASP A 254 6.83 -5.63 5.51
C ASP A 254 5.88 -5.43 4.30
N VAL A 255 6.29 -4.54 3.40
CA VAL A 255 5.59 -4.21 2.16
C VAL A 255 6.46 -4.57 0.96
N ASP A 256 5.87 -5.26 -0.02
CA ASP A 256 6.53 -5.66 -1.26
C ASP A 256 5.72 -5.24 -2.51
N THR A 257 6.17 -5.63 -3.70
CA THR A 257 5.53 -5.24 -4.97
C THR A 257 4.07 -5.68 -5.10
N ARG A 258 3.62 -6.68 -4.32
CA ARG A 258 2.22 -7.12 -4.34
C ARG A 258 1.28 -6.08 -3.74
N SER A 259 1.80 -5.15 -2.94
CA SER A 259 1.06 -3.98 -2.46
C SER A 259 0.74 -3.02 -3.61
N ASP A 260 1.71 -2.78 -4.50
CA ASP A 260 1.50 -1.98 -5.71
C ASP A 260 0.52 -2.65 -6.68
N ILE A 261 0.57 -3.98 -6.82
CA ILE A 261 -0.40 -4.75 -7.60
C ILE A 261 -1.82 -4.57 -7.03
N TYR A 262 -1.98 -4.58 -5.71
CA TYR A 262 -3.28 -4.33 -5.08
C TYR A 262 -3.80 -2.93 -5.37
N SER A 263 -2.99 -1.89 -5.18
CA SER A 263 -3.37 -0.50 -5.48
C SER A 263 -3.70 -0.28 -6.95
N LEU A 264 -2.96 -0.93 -7.85
CA LEU A 264 -3.26 -0.95 -9.28
C LEU A 264 -4.58 -1.68 -9.57
N GLY A 265 -4.91 -2.75 -8.84
CA GLY A 265 -6.17 -3.48 -8.95
C GLY A 265 -7.37 -2.65 -8.49
N ILE A 266 -7.22 -1.87 -7.42
CA ILE A 266 -8.24 -0.92 -6.96
C ILE A 266 -8.46 0.18 -8.02
N THR A 267 -7.37 0.69 -8.59
CA THR A 267 -7.43 1.64 -9.72
C THR A 267 -8.15 1.02 -10.92
N PHE A 268 -7.82 -0.22 -11.27
CA PHE A 268 -8.45 -0.93 -12.39
C PHE A 268 -9.95 -1.13 -12.17
N PHE A 269 -10.35 -1.50 -10.95
CA PHE A 269 -11.76 -1.60 -10.57
C PHE A 269 -12.50 -0.29 -10.84
N GLU A 270 -11.94 0.83 -10.40
CA GLU A 270 -12.54 2.15 -10.59
C GLU A 270 -12.57 2.55 -12.07
N MET A 271 -11.51 2.25 -12.83
CA MET A 271 -11.48 2.49 -14.26
C MET A 271 -12.61 1.77 -14.99
N LEU A 272 -12.88 0.51 -14.63
CA LEU A 272 -13.91 -0.30 -15.26
C LEU A 272 -15.32 0.11 -14.83
N THR A 273 -15.52 0.49 -13.58
CA THR A 273 -16.87 0.69 -13.01
C THR A 273 -17.27 2.15 -12.88
N GLY A 274 -16.30 3.07 -12.95
CA GLY A 274 -16.46 4.50 -12.69
C GLY A 274 -16.71 4.87 -11.22
N VAL A 275 -16.72 3.88 -10.32
CA VAL A 275 -17.02 4.08 -8.90
C VAL A 275 -16.10 3.27 -8.03
N LEU A 276 -15.81 3.79 -6.84
CA LEU A 276 -15.10 3.06 -5.82
C LEU A 276 -16.07 2.53 -4.76
N PRO A 277 -16.16 1.21 -4.50
CA PRO A 277 -17.11 0.64 -3.55
C PRO A 277 -16.95 1.24 -2.14
N TYR A 278 -18.07 1.36 -1.41
CA TYR A 278 -18.14 1.91 -0.05
C TYR A 278 -17.86 3.42 0.07
N SER A 279 -17.84 4.16 -1.05
CA SER A 279 -17.64 5.62 -1.09
C SER A 279 -18.72 6.45 -0.37
N ASN A 280 -19.85 5.84 -0.01
CA ASN A 280 -20.90 6.48 0.78
C ASN A 280 -20.66 6.47 2.30
N THR A 281 -19.51 5.98 2.76
CA THR A 281 -19.11 5.97 4.17
C THR A 281 -17.88 6.84 4.41
N SER A 282 -17.51 7.09 5.67
CA SER A 282 -16.26 7.78 5.97
C SER A 282 -15.08 7.03 5.35
N SER A 283 -14.04 7.76 4.93
CA SER A 283 -12.91 7.18 4.18
C SER A 283 -12.24 6.00 4.91
N LEU A 284 -12.16 6.08 6.24
CA LEU A 284 -11.62 5.03 7.09
C LEU A 284 -12.52 3.78 7.11
N LEU A 285 -13.84 3.95 7.20
CA LEU A 285 -14.80 2.83 7.17
C LEU A 285 -14.85 2.15 5.80
N ALA A 286 -14.81 2.94 4.73
CA ALA A 286 -14.79 2.42 3.36
C ALA A 286 -13.58 1.50 3.13
N MET A 287 -12.43 1.94 3.61
CA MET A 287 -11.17 1.22 3.55
C MET A 287 -11.17 -0.04 4.42
N ALA A 288 -11.62 0.06 5.68
CA ALA A 288 -11.77 -1.10 6.56
C ALA A 288 -12.69 -2.18 5.96
N LYS A 289 -13.77 -1.78 5.28
CA LYS A 289 -14.63 -2.71 4.53
C LYS A 289 -13.90 -3.38 3.37
N ARG A 290 -13.10 -2.67 2.57
CA ARG A 290 -12.33 -3.27 1.47
C ARG A 290 -11.32 -4.31 1.98
N ILE A 291 -10.72 -4.06 3.14
CA ILE A 291 -9.75 -4.97 3.75
C ILE A 291 -10.46 -6.20 4.32
N SER A 292 -11.55 -6.01 5.06
CA SER A 292 -12.24 -7.12 5.75
C SER A 292 -13.18 -7.92 4.83
N GLN A 293 -13.86 -7.26 3.89
CA GLN A 293 -14.90 -7.87 3.05
C GLN A 293 -14.44 -8.10 1.60
N GLY A 294 -13.29 -7.55 1.21
CA GLY A 294 -12.83 -7.53 -0.17
C GLY A 294 -13.61 -6.55 -1.06
N LEU A 295 -13.28 -6.51 -2.34
CA LEU A 295 -14.08 -5.82 -3.33
C LEU A 295 -15.24 -6.70 -3.83
N PRO A 296 -16.44 -6.13 -4.05
CA PRO A 296 -17.46 -6.79 -4.85
C PRO A 296 -16.95 -7.06 -6.27
N SER A 297 -17.60 -7.97 -7.00
CA SER A 297 -17.32 -8.17 -8.43
C SER A 297 -17.59 -6.90 -9.24
N VAL A 298 -16.74 -6.59 -10.22
CA VAL A 298 -16.97 -5.50 -11.19
C VAL A 298 -18.28 -5.68 -11.96
N GLN A 299 -18.70 -6.93 -12.19
CA GLN A 299 -19.96 -7.27 -12.85
C GLN A 299 -21.20 -6.86 -12.06
N LYS A 300 -21.07 -6.62 -10.74
CA LYS A 300 -22.16 -6.05 -9.94
C LYS A 300 -22.53 -4.63 -10.38
N TYR A 301 -21.56 -3.90 -10.94
CA TYR A 301 -21.73 -2.52 -11.41
C TYR A 301 -21.89 -2.45 -12.93
N ARG A 302 -21.21 -3.34 -13.66
CA ARG A 302 -21.31 -3.47 -15.11
C ARG A 302 -21.41 -4.95 -15.52
N PRO A 303 -22.63 -5.53 -15.57
CA PRO A 303 -22.85 -6.95 -15.90
C PRO A 303 -22.29 -7.41 -17.25
N GLN A 304 -22.05 -6.48 -18.17
CA GLN A 304 -21.49 -6.75 -19.50
C GLN A 304 -19.97 -7.01 -19.51
N LEU A 305 -19.26 -6.74 -18.42
CA LEU A 305 -17.81 -6.98 -18.34
C LEU A 305 -17.51 -8.48 -18.40
N SER A 306 -16.43 -8.83 -19.11
CA SER A 306 -16.09 -10.23 -19.33
C SER A 306 -15.65 -10.96 -18.05
N ASN A 307 -15.76 -12.29 -18.05
CA ASN A 307 -15.25 -13.10 -16.95
C ASN A 307 -13.72 -12.99 -16.80
N PRO A 308 -12.91 -13.01 -17.89
CA PRO A 308 -11.47 -12.78 -17.79
C PRO A 308 -11.07 -11.53 -17.00
N ILE A 309 -11.62 -10.35 -17.34
CA ILE A 309 -11.25 -9.12 -16.62
C ILE A 309 -11.67 -9.15 -15.17
N THR A 310 -12.84 -9.73 -14.91
CA THR A 310 -13.36 -9.88 -13.55
C THR A 310 -12.42 -10.75 -12.71
N GLN A 311 -11.85 -11.80 -13.29
CA GLN A 311 -10.87 -12.67 -12.62
C GLN A 311 -9.56 -11.94 -12.36
N ILE A 312 -9.04 -11.20 -13.34
CA ILE A 312 -7.80 -10.41 -13.18
C ILE A 312 -7.94 -9.40 -12.05
N VAL A 313 -8.99 -8.57 -12.08
CA VAL A 313 -9.25 -7.56 -11.02
C VAL A 313 -9.38 -8.25 -9.66
N LYS A 314 -10.17 -9.34 -9.59
CA LYS A 314 -10.34 -10.10 -8.34
C LYS A 314 -9.02 -10.62 -7.79
N LYS A 315 -8.12 -11.15 -8.63
CA LYS A 315 -6.82 -11.67 -8.22
C LYS A 315 -5.89 -10.54 -7.75
N MET A 316 -5.88 -9.39 -8.43
CA MET A 316 -5.09 -8.23 -8.01
C MET A 316 -5.50 -7.72 -6.62
N THR A 317 -6.79 -7.76 -6.30
CA THR A 317 -7.36 -7.11 -5.10
C THR A 317 -7.67 -8.07 -3.95
N GLN A 318 -7.04 -9.25 -3.90
CA GLN A 318 -7.19 -10.15 -2.74
C GLN A 318 -6.63 -9.50 -1.47
N PRO A 319 -7.33 -9.53 -0.32
CA PRO A 319 -6.78 -9.01 0.93
C PRO A 319 -5.48 -9.70 1.32
N ASN A 320 -5.45 -11.04 1.24
CA ASN A 320 -4.24 -11.83 1.44
C ASN A 320 -3.28 -11.65 0.26
N ARG A 321 -2.08 -11.10 0.51
CA ARG A 321 -1.06 -10.90 -0.53
C ARG A 321 -0.55 -12.20 -1.16
N ALA A 322 -0.67 -13.34 -0.48
CA ALA A 322 -0.30 -14.65 -1.05
C ALA A 322 -1.26 -15.11 -2.17
N GLU A 323 -2.51 -14.64 -2.14
CA GLU A 323 -3.54 -14.99 -3.13
C GLU A 323 -3.51 -14.07 -4.37
N ARG A 324 -2.67 -13.02 -4.34
CA ARG A 324 -2.46 -12.12 -5.47
C ARG A 324 -1.47 -12.72 -6.48
N TYR A 325 -1.24 -11.99 -7.56
CA TYR A 325 -0.08 -12.24 -8.44
C TYR A 325 1.22 -12.16 -7.64
N LYS A 326 2.14 -13.10 -7.85
CA LYS A 326 3.40 -13.15 -7.10
C LYS A 326 4.33 -11.98 -7.43
N ASN A 327 4.26 -11.52 -8.68
CA ASN A 327 5.04 -10.43 -9.22
C ASN A 327 4.28 -9.77 -10.39
N PRO A 328 4.73 -8.59 -10.87
CA PRO A 328 4.10 -7.92 -12.00
C PRO A 328 4.11 -8.73 -13.31
N SER A 329 5.12 -9.59 -13.53
CA SER A 329 5.23 -10.42 -14.74
C SER A 329 4.04 -11.36 -14.90
N GLU A 330 3.60 -12.03 -13.82
CA GLU A 330 2.42 -12.90 -13.89
C GLU A 330 1.12 -12.12 -14.23
N LEU A 331 1.02 -10.86 -13.80
CA LEU A 331 -0.10 -9.98 -14.16
C LEU A 331 -0.03 -9.57 -15.64
N ILE A 332 1.18 -9.25 -16.12
CA ILE A 332 1.44 -8.91 -17.53
C ILE A 332 1.01 -10.07 -18.44
N ASP A 333 1.37 -11.30 -18.10
CA ASP A 333 1.01 -12.50 -18.88
C ASP A 333 -0.51 -12.66 -19.02
N ASP A 334 -1.25 -12.55 -17.91
CA ASP A 334 -2.73 -12.66 -17.94
C ASP A 334 -3.37 -11.52 -18.74
N LEU A 335 -2.85 -10.28 -18.63
CA LEU A 335 -3.35 -9.14 -19.41
C LEU A 335 -3.08 -9.30 -20.91
N LEU A 336 -1.91 -9.84 -21.29
CA LEU A 336 -1.58 -10.12 -22.69
C LEU A 336 -2.48 -11.21 -23.26
N LEU A 337 -2.69 -12.32 -22.54
CA LEU A 337 -3.61 -13.38 -22.95
C LEU A 337 -5.03 -12.83 -23.17
N TYR A 338 -5.52 -12.01 -22.23
CA TYR A 338 -6.82 -11.37 -22.35
C TYR A 338 -6.92 -10.45 -23.59
N LEU A 339 -5.93 -9.58 -23.81
CA LEU A 339 -5.91 -8.66 -24.95
C LEU A 339 -5.82 -9.37 -26.31
N GLU A 340 -5.17 -10.53 -26.35
CA GLU A 340 -5.11 -11.41 -27.52
C GLU A 340 -6.39 -12.26 -27.73
N GLY A 341 -7.37 -12.17 -26.81
CA GLY A 341 -8.60 -12.95 -26.86
C GLY A 341 -8.41 -14.43 -26.51
N LYS A 342 -7.29 -14.78 -25.87
CA LYS A 342 -7.01 -16.14 -25.40
C LYS A 342 -7.66 -16.37 -24.03
N SER A 343 -7.95 -17.62 -23.73
CA SER A 343 -8.41 -17.99 -22.40
C SER A 343 -7.31 -17.77 -21.38
N LEU A 344 -7.65 -17.14 -20.25
CA LEU A 344 -6.76 -17.11 -19.10
C LEU A 344 -6.49 -18.54 -18.64
N PRO A 345 -5.31 -18.80 -18.05
CA PRO A 345 -5.10 -20.05 -17.34
C PRO A 345 -6.23 -20.17 -16.32
N LEU A 346 -6.93 -21.31 -16.31
CA LEU A 346 -7.82 -21.62 -15.19
C LEU A 346 -7.02 -21.35 -13.92
N PRO A 347 -7.60 -20.74 -12.87
CA PRO A 347 -6.93 -20.63 -11.59
C PRO A 347 -6.49 -22.04 -11.24
N GLN A 348 -5.21 -22.31 -11.44
CA GLN A 348 -4.66 -23.54 -10.94
C GLN A 348 -4.88 -23.38 -9.45
N PRO A 349 -5.50 -24.36 -8.77
CA PRO A 349 -5.49 -24.33 -7.32
C PRO A 349 -4.04 -24.04 -6.97
N GLN A 350 -3.81 -22.89 -6.30
CA GLN A 350 -2.46 -22.58 -5.88
C GLN A 350 -2.01 -23.87 -5.17
N PRO A 351 -0.82 -24.41 -5.47
CA PRO A 351 -0.29 -25.45 -4.63
C PRO A 351 -0.03 -24.77 -3.29
N HIS A 352 -1.06 -24.70 -2.44
CA HIS A 352 -0.87 -24.96 -1.03
C HIS A 352 -0.01 -26.22 -1.04
N SER A 353 1.20 -26.13 -0.49
CA SER A 353 1.87 -27.33 0.00
C SER A 353 0.78 -28.19 0.62
N LYS A 354 0.47 -29.35 -0.01
CA LYS A 354 -0.77 -30.12 0.23
C LYS A 354 -1.24 -29.94 1.67
N ALA A 355 -2.33 -29.20 1.89
CA ALA A 355 -2.71 -28.84 3.25
C ALA A 355 -2.78 -30.12 4.09
N GLU A 356 -2.13 -30.09 5.25
CA GLU A 356 -1.92 -31.23 6.13
C GLU A 356 -3.13 -31.35 7.05
N ILE A 357 -3.94 -32.38 6.81
CA ILE A 357 -5.17 -32.64 7.57
C ILE A 357 -4.95 -33.85 8.48
N LEU A 358 -5.30 -33.71 9.76
CA LEU A 358 -5.33 -34.82 10.71
C LEU A 358 -6.76 -35.34 10.85
N VAL A 359 -6.98 -36.60 10.48
CA VAL A 359 -8.27 -37.29 10.68
C VAL A 359 -8.21 -38.15 11.93
N VAL A 360 -9.10 -37.89 12.89
CA VAL A 360 -9.19 -38.59 14.17
C VAL A 360 -10.57 -39.24 14.27
N ASP A 361 -10.63 -40.56 14.24
CA ASP A 361 -11.90 -41.31 14.37
C ASP A 361 -11.53 -42.72 14.85
N ASP A 362 -12.33 -43.40 15.67
CA ASP A 362 -12.00 -44.73 16.18
C ASP A 362 -12.33 -45.86 15.18
N SER A 363 -13.26 -45.59 14.27
CA SER A 363 -13.63 -46.47 13.16
C SER A 363 -12.58 -46.44 12.05
N LYS A 364 -11.88 -47.57 11.88
CA LYS A 364 -10.91 -47.75 10.79
C LYS A 364 -11.55 -47.52 9.41
N VAL A 365 -12.82 -47.88 9.24
CA VAL A 365 -13.55 -47.71 7.98
C VAL A 365 -13.80 -46.24 7.69
N VAL A 366 -14.25 -45.46 8.68
CA VAL A 366 -14.49 -44.02 8.52
C VAL A 366 -13.19 -43.27 8.27
N ARG A 367 -12.12 -43.57 9.05
CA ARG A 367 -10.79 -43.00 8.80
C ARG A 367 -10.31 -43.25 7.38
N HIS A 368 -10.45 -44.48 6.88
CA HIS A 368 -10.01 -44.85 5.54
C HIS A 368 -10.81 -44.11 4.46
N LEU A 369 -12.14 -44.05 4.58
CA LEU A 369 -13.00 -43.35 3.62
C LEU A 369 -12.70 -41.84 3.55
N LEU A 370 -12.55 -41.19 4.72
CA LEU A 370 -12.17 -39.78 4.79
C LEU A 370 -10.79 -39.53 4.19
N THR A 371 -9.82 -40.42 4.48
CA THR A 371 -8.46 -40.33 3.94
C THR A 371 -8.48 -40.41 2.41
N LEU A 372 -9.18 -41.39 1.83
CA LEU A 372 -9.30 -41.51 0.37
C LEU A 372 -9.92 -40.26 -0.25
N THR A 373 -11.06 -39.82 0.31
CA THR A 373 -11.79 -38.64 -0.19
C THR A 373 -10.91 -37.38 -0.20
N LEU A 374 -10.16 -37.16 0.89
CA LEU A 374 -9.28 -36.00 1.03
C LEU A 374 -8.04 -36.10 0.14
N GLN A 375 -7.44 -37.29 0.02
CA GLN A 375 -6.26 -37.53 -0.82
C GLN A 375 -6.59 -37.42 -2.32
N GLU A 376 -7.75 -37.91 -2.77
CA GLU A 376 -8.25 -37.73 -4.14
C GLU A 376 -8.42 -36.24 -4.48
N ASN A 377 -8.68 -35.42 -3.46
CA ASN A 377 -8.79 -33.96 -3.57
C ASN A 377 -7.48 -33.23 -3.20
N GLN A 378 -6.34 -33.93 -3.28
CA GLN A 378 -4.98 -33.38 -3.16
C GLN A 378 -4.57 -32.87 -1.77
N TYR A 379 -5.27 -33.25 -0.70
CA TYR A 379 -4.82 -32.98 0.66
C TYR A 379 -3.80 -34.03 1.14
N SER A 380 -2.86 -33.62 2.01
CA SER A 380 -2.04 -34.56 2.76
C SER A 380 -2.80 -34.97 4.01
N VAL A 381 -2.83 -36.27 4.31
CA VAL A 381 -3.65 -36.79 5.41
C VAL A 381 -2.80 -37.64 6.33
N SER A 382 -2.83 -37.30 7.62
CA SER A 382 -2.39 -38.18 8.71
C SER A 382 -3.61 -38.65 9.49
N THR A 383 -3.50 -39.80 10.17
CA THR A 383 -4.65 -40.38 10.90
C THR A 383 -4.29 -40.77 12.31
N ALA A 384 -5.22 -40.60 13.25
CA ALA A 384 -5.16 -41.10 14.62
C ALA A 384 -6.43 -41.89 14.96
N LYS A 385 -6.33 -42.94 15.77
CA LYS A 385 -7.48 -43.79 16.16
C LYS A 385 -8.22 -43.30 17.41
N ASP A 386 -7.64 -42.37 18.15
CA ASP A 386 -8.22 -41.77 19.35
C ASP A 386 -7.56 -40.41 19.62
N GLY A 387 -8.13 -39.62 20.53
CA GLY A 387 -7.58 -38.30 20.87
C GLY A 387 -6.20 -38.35 21.52
N ALA A 388 -5.80 -39.47 22.13
CA ALA A 388 -4.47 -39.59 22.75
C ALA A 388 -3.37 -39.71 21.68
N GLU A 389 -3.60 -40.55 20.66
CA GLU A 389 -2.71 -40.65 19.50
C GLU A 389 -2.67 -39.33 18.71
N ALA A 390 -3.80 -38.63 18.59
CA ALA A 390 -3.85 -37.32 17.95
C ALA A 390 -2.96 -36.28 18.66
N LEU A 391 -3.00 -36.21 20.00
CA LEU A 391 -2.16 -35.29 20.77
C LEU A 391 -0.66 -35.58 20.61
N GLU A 392 -0.25 -36.86 20.54
CA GLU A 392 1.15 -37.21 20.29
C GLU A 392 1.60 -36.79 18.88
N ILE A 393 0.74 -36.96 17.87
CA ILE A 393 1.01 -36.51 16.50
C ILE A 393 1.10 -34.98 16.43
N LEU A 394 0.20 -34.26 17.10
CA LEU A 394 0.17 -32.80 17.13
C LEU A 394 1.40 -32.17 17.80
N LYS A 395 2.08 -32.90 18.71
CA LYS A 395 3.36 -32.45 19.29
C LYS A 395 4.53 -32.53 18.30
N GLN A 396 4.42 -33.38 17.28
CA GLN A 396 5.52 -33.68 16.35
C GLN A 396 5.39 -32.94 15.02
N LYS A 397 4.16 -32.55 14.64
CA LYS A 397 3.85 -31.99 13.34
C LYS A 397 2.69 -31.01 13.43
N ASN A 398 2.79 -29.92 12.67
CA ASN A 398 1.70 -28.95 12.51
C ASN A 398 0.72 -29.40 11.42
N PHE A 399 -0.55 -29.07 11.64
CA PHE A 399 -1.65 -29.37 10.73
C PHE A 399 -2.45 -28.10 10.46
N ASP A 400 -3.01 -28.02 9.26
CA ASP A 400 -3.86 -26.92 8.82
C ASP A 400 -5.32 -27.12 9.24
N LEU A 401 -5.74 -28.38 9.45
CA LEU A 401 -7.08 -28.74 9.88
C LEU A 401 -7.10 -30.08 10.63
N ILE A 402 -7.94 -30.18 11.65
CA ILE A 402 -8.28 -31.44 12.32
C ILE A 402 -9.73 -31.79 11.99
N ILE A 403 -10.00 -33.05 11.64
CA ILE A 403 -11.35 -33.59 11.51
C ILE A 403 -11.48 -34.71 12.54
N SER A 404 -12.30 -34.50 13.57
CA SER A 404 -12.39 -35.42 14.71
C SER A 404 -13.80 -35.96 14.88
N ASP A 405 -13.92 -37.26 15.10
CA ASP A 405 -15.14 -37.82 15.70
C ASP A 405 -15.32 -37.29 17.13
N LEU A 406 -16.58 -37.11 17.52
CA LEU A 406 -16.91 -36.70 18.89
C LEU A 406 -16.77 -37.86 19.86
N ASN A 407 -17.18 -39.07 19.48
CA ASN A 407 -17.35 -40.21 20.37
C ASN A 407 -16.23 -41.24 20.20
N MET A 408 -15.05 -40.91 20.72
CA MET A 408 -13.87 -41.77 20.65
C MET A 408 -13.46 -42.31 22.03
N PRO A 409 -12.84 -43.50 22.11
CA PRO A 409 -12.34 -44.05 23.36
C PRO A 409 -11.16 -43.24 23.91
N LYS A 410 -10.98 -43.29 25.24
CA LYS A 410 -9.94 -42.60 26.04
C LYS A 410 -10.02 -41.07 26.08
N ILE A 411 -9.94 -40.43 24.92
CA ILE A 411 -10.02 -38.97 24.75
C ILE A 411 -10.99 -38.72 23.61
N ASN A 412 -12.13 -38.14 23.94
CA ASN A 412 -13.18 -37.80 23.00
C ASN A 412 -12.86 -36.49 22.24
N GLY A 413 -13.68 -36.11 21.26
CA GLY A 413 -13.42 -34.93 20.42
C GLY A 413 -13.35 -33.62 21.22
N PHE A 414 -14.21 -33.43 22.21
CA PHE A 414 -14.23 -32.22 23.05
C PHE A 414 -13.00 -32.13 23.97
N GLU A 415 -12.61 -33.25 24.59
CA GLU A 415 -11.40 -33.32 25.40
C GLU A 415 -10.14 -33.07 24.56
N LEU A 416 -10.10 -33.55 23.32
CA LEU A 416 -9.03 -33.26 22.37
C LEU A 416 -8.94 -31.74 22.08
N ALA A 417 -10.08 -31.09 21.84
CA ALA A 417 -10.15 -29.64 21.62
C ALA A 417 -9.56 -28.86 22.81
N LYS A 418 -9.98 -29.23 24.02
CA LYS A 418 -9.52 -28.59 25.25
C LYS A 418 -8.02 -28.78 25.45
N LYS A 419 -7.54 -30.03 25.35
CA LYS A 419 -6.12 -30.36 25.57
C LYS A 419 -5.19 -29.75 24.51
N LYS A 420 -5.62 -29.65 23.24
CA LYS A 420 -4.81 -28.96 22.21
C LYS A 420 -4.68 -27.47 22.53
N SER A 421 -5.76 -26.84 23.03
CA SER A 421 -5.78 -25.43 23.42
C SER A 421 -4.85 -25.16 24.61
N GLU A 422 -4.85 -26.05 25.62
CA GLU A 422 -3.91 -26.03 26.75
C GLU A 422 -2.44 -26.16 26.31
N LEU A 423 -2.17 -26.84 25.20
CA LEU A 423 -0.84 -26.95 24.58
C LEU A 423 -0.49 -25.76 23.66
N GLY A 424 -1.38 -24.76 23.51
CA GLY A 424 -1.18 -23.60 22.64
C GLY A 424 -1.36 -23.88 21.14
N ILE A 425 -2.01 -24.99 20.78
CA ILE A 425 -2.23 -25.38 19.37
C ILE A 425 -3.54 -24.78 18.84
N SER A 426 -3.42 -23.82 17.93
CA SER A 426 -4.56 -23.08 17.37
C SER A 426 -5.24 -23.76 16.16
N THR A 427 -4.74 -24.90 15.67
CA THR A 427 -5.26 -25.56 14.46
C THR A 427 -6.78 -25.73 14.49
N PRO A 428 -7.54 -25.26 13.48
CA PRO A 428 -9.00 -25.33 13.48
C PRO A 428 -9.49 -26.79 13.42
N MET A 429 -10.72 -27.03 13.88
CA MET A 429 -11.27 -28.38 13.97
C MET A 429 -12.73 -28.47 13.47
N ILE A 430 -13.02 -29.53 12.72
CA ILE A 430 -14.37 -29.97 12.34
C ILE A 430 -14.73 -31.20 13.18
N PHE A 431 -15.91 -31.19 13.78
CA PHE A 431 -16.43 -32.35 14.49
C PHE A 431 -17.36 -33.21 13.64
N LEU A 432 -17.23 -34.53 13.77
CA LEU A 432 -18.13 -35.51 13.19
C LEU A 432 -19.09 -36.00 14.28
N THR A 433 -20.39 -35.83 14.07
CA THR A 433 -21.44 -36.16 15.04
C THR A 433 -22.46 -37.14 14.45
N SER A 434 -23.02 -38.01 15.29
CA SER A 434 -24.17 -38.87 14.96
C SER A 434 -25.52 -38.21 15.24
N GLU A 435 -25.53 -37.11 15.99
CA GLU A 435 -26.74 -36.40 16.42
C GLU A 435 -26.81 -34.99 15.82
N ASP A 436 -28.00 -34.59 15.40
CA ASP A 436 -28.36 -33.24 14.96
C ASP A 436 -28.98 -32.51 16.16
N SER A 437 -28.14 -32.00 17.05
CA SER A 437 -28.54 -31.37 18.31
C SER A 437 -27.95 -29.96 18.42
N GLU A 438 -28.82 -28.95 18.43
CA GLU A 438 -28.43 -27.53 18.58
C GLU A 438 -27.68 -27.26 19.90
N GLU A 439 -27.93 -28.05 20.95
CA GLU A 439 -27.25 -27.93 22.25
C GLU A 439 -25.77 -28.37 22.17
N MET A 440 -25.47 -29.44 21.43
CA MET A 440 -24.08 -29.89 21.23
C MET A 440 -23.30 -28.97 20.28
N GLU A 441 -23.96 -28.34 19.31
CA GLU A 441 -23.32 -27.37 18.44
C GLU A 441 -22.82 -26.15 19.23
N MET A 442 -23.65 -25.63 20.14
CA MET A 442 -23.29 -24.51 21.03
C MET A 442 -22.10 -24.85 21.93
N GLU A 443 -22.09 -26.02 22.58
CA GLU A 443 -21.01 -26.42 23.50
C GLU A 443 -19.66 -26.56 22.81
N GLY A 444 -19.59 -27.08 21.59
CA GLY A 444 -18.30 -27.18 20.90
C GLY A 444 -17.84 -25.89 20.21
N PHE A 445 -18.72 -24.92 19.88
CA PHE A 445 -18.25 -23.58 19.48
C PHE A 445 -17.51 -22.90 20.64
N ASP A 446 -18.01 -23.05 21.87
CA ASP A 446 -17.34 -22.56 23.09
C ASP A 446 -16.00 -23.27 23.35
N LEU A 447 -15.83 -24.50 22.85
CA LEU A 447 -14.59 -25.28 22.93
C LEU A 447 -13.68 -25.16 21.69
N GLY A 448 -14.01 -24.26 20.75
CA GLY A 448 -13.16 -23.91 19.61
C GLY A 448 -13.37 -24.75 18.34
N ALA A 449 -14.52 -25.40 18.17
CA ALA A 449 -14.94 -25.99 16.91
C ALA A 449 -15.31 -24.90 15.88
N GLU A 450 -14.92 -25.09 14.63
CA GLU A 450 -15.25 -24.14 13.54
C GLU A 450 -16.47 -24.57 12.73
N ASP A 451 -16.78 -25.88 12.68
CA ASP A 451 -17.93 -26.43 11.96
C ASP A 451 -18.22 -27.88 12.41
N TYR A 452 -19.40 -28.41 12.03
CA TYR A 452 -19.82 -29.79 12.31
C TYR A 452 -20.31 -30.52 11.06
N LEU A 453 -20.12 -31.83 11.04
CA LEU A 453 -20.61 -32.73 10.01
C LEU A 453 -21.37 -33.90 10.62
N ILE A 454 -22.65 -34.01 10.26
CA ILE A 454 -23.51 -35.11 10.69
C ILE A 454 -23.23 -36.35 9.83
N LYS A 455 -23.04 -37.51 10.48
CA LYS A 455 -22.89 -38.82 9.84
C LYS A 455 -24.27 -39.31 9.32
N PRO A 456 -24.37 -39.91 8.12
CA PRO A 456 -23.29 -40.28 7.21
C PRO A 456 -22.72 -39.08 6.43
N ILE A 457 -21.40 -39.01 6.35
CA ILE A 457 -20.67 -37.88 5.76
C ILE A 457 -20.76 -37.96 4.23
N LYS A 458 -21.40 -36.96 3.62
CA LYS A 458 -21.43 -36.82 2.17
C LYS A 458 -20.17 -36.11 1.69
N GLU A 459 -19.47 -36.71 0.72
CA GLU A 459 -18.23 -36.17 0.13
C GLU A 459 -18.31 -34.68 -0.23
N LYS A 460 -19.33 -34.28 -1.00
CA LYS A 460 -19.51 -32.87 -1.40
C LYS A 460 -19.62 -31.92 -0.20
N ARG A 461 -20.26 -32.36 0.89
CA ARG A 461 -20.42 -31.56 2.12
C ARG A 461 -19.10 -31.47 2.88
N LEU A 462 -18.37 -32.58 3.01
CA LEU A 462 -17.04 -32.63 3.60
C LEU A 462 -16.09 -31.66 2.90
N LEU A 463 -15.95 -31.78 1.58
CA LEU A 463 -15.02 -30.95 0.80
C LEU A 463 -15.41 -29.47 0.84
N ALA A 464 -16.71 -29.15 0.84
CA ALA A 464 -17.17 -27.78 0.97
C ALA A 464 -16.79 -27.16 2.33
N ARG A 465 -16.90 -27.92 3.42
CA ARG A 465 -16.51 -27.46 4.76
C ARG A 465 -14.99 -27.32 4.90
N VAL A 466 -14.23 -28.31 4.45
CA VAL A 466 -12.76 -28.29 4.45
C VAL A 466 -12.24 -27.07 3.67
N LYS A 467 -12.74 -26.84 2.44
CA LYS A 467 -12.37 -25.66 1.64
C LYS A 467 -12.74 -24.34 2.32
N LYS A 468 -13.92 -24.28 2.94
CA LYS A 468 -14.38 -23.08 3.64
C LYS A 468 -13.44 -22.70 4.80
N ILE A 469 -12.94 -23.68 5.55
CA ILE A 469 -12.03 -23.43 6.69
C ILE A 469 -10.61 -23.12 6.19
N LEU A 470 -10.06 -23.94 5.29
CA LEU A 470 -8.68 -23.75 4.81
C LEU A 470 -8.50 -22.47 3.99
N ASN A 471 -9.54 -21.94 3.36
CA ASN A 471 -9.49 -20.64 2.66
C ASN A 471 -9.66 -19.43 3.60
N ARG A 472 -9.82 -19.63 4.92
CA ARG A 472 -9.89 -18.56 5.92
C ARG A 472 -8.57 -18.40 6.70
N SER A 473 -7.69 -19.40 6.63
CA SER A 473 -6.47 -19.53 7.45
C SER A 473 -5.24 -18.87 6.83
#